data_AF-A0A7J6D3Z1-F1
#
_entry.id   AF-A0A7J6D3Z1-F1
#
_cell.length_a   1.000
_cell.length_b   1.000
_cell.length_c   1.000
_cell.angle_alpha   90.00
_cell.angle_beta   90.00
_cell.angle_gamma   90.00
#
_symmetry.space_group_name_H-M   'P 1'
#
loop_
_entity.id
_entity.type
_entity.pdbx_description
1 polymer ?
#
loop_
_entity_poly.entity_id
_entity_poly.type
_entity_poly.pdbx_seq_one_letter_code
_entity_poly.pdbx_strand_id
1 'polypeptide(L)'
;MSSDKVHNDKDFQDYTKTMSASKLQESGEVRIAHSLHKKEEEFVVRRREMVFQSLQKLQIHCSQTEVPNIALLGSGGGQRAMVGLLGSLVQLDKAGLLDCILYLSGVSGSTWCMASLYQEPDWSTKLETVKDRIIKKLSGPGVSWGDAIAKLKKYYNGKDFFSLTDVWAAMVVTTYMKEIDEHTLTDKWSQLGKDPFPIYTVTDKQSKQEEGGDPWFEITPHEAGYSLTGAFVDTSSFGSQFDNGSKKKQQPEMDMLYLQALCGGALAGEDSKELIWGKIQDFLNHSRPTKEMNMFEEMKEDPNSPPVEKCYQVLKDLVDMNLCVLNVKDPSALDQTIRKTLNDLAGGKSQLIFPTEKLNVADKEAAKLYMKQYTEDVCNYLSQFSLGPLDIFLSTCRCVAQWIWGRNYNFLHRMTDETLPSALLKTEMRDFEDAGLLLNSPYISVLRKERNIDLIISLDFSEGDPFMV
;
A
#
# COMPACT_ATOMS: atom_id res chain seq x y z
N MET A 1 9.37 78.64 2.22
CA MET A 1 10.11 77.68 3.07
C MET A 1 9.66 76.30 2.63
N SER A 2 10.38 75.73 1.65
CA SER A 2 11.30 74.57 1.81
C SER A 2 10.50 73.28 2.05
N SER A 3 10.36 72.39 1.05
CA SER A 3 11.32 71.34 0.65
C SER A 3 11.55 70.35 1.82
N ASP A 4 11.38 69.03 1.70
CA ASP A 4 11.87 68.11 0.68
C ASP A 4 11.26 66.70 0.84
N LYS A 5 11.11 66.00 -0.31
CA LYS A 5 11.42 64.57 -0.62
C LYS A 5 10.73 63.46 0.19
N VAL A 6 9.90 62.58 -0.39
CA VAL A 6 10.16 61.58 -1.47
C VAL A 6 11.42 60.73 -1.22
N HIS A 7 11.24 59.59 -0.54
CA HIS A 7 12.05 58.35 -0.54
C HIS A 7 11.24 57.32 0.28
N ASN A 8 11.02 56.05 -0.08
CA ASN A 8 11.37 55.27 -1.26
C ASN A 8 10.50 54.00 -1.18
N ASP A 9 9.74 53.67 -2.24
CA ASP A 9 9.01 52.40 -2.46
C ASP A 9 10.00 51.23 -2.71
N LYS A 10 11.04 51.10 -1.88
CA LYS A 10 12.08 50.05 -2.01
C LYS A 10 12.03 48.98 -0.92
N ASP A 11 11.39 49.24 0.22
CA ASP A 11 11.42 48.31 1.35
C ASP A 11 10.32 47.23 1.31
N PHE A 12 9.32 47.37 0.43
CA PHE A 12 8.29 46.33 0.21
C PHE A 12 8.60 45.36 -0.94
N GLN A 13 9.58 45.69 -1.79
CA GLN A 13 10.09 44.78 -2.83
C GLN A 13 11.28 43.92 -2.37
N ASP A 14 11.88 44.21 -1.21
CA ASP A 14 12.99 43.42 -0.66
C ASP A 14 12.52 42.26 0.24
N TYR A 15 11.34 42.36 0.86
CA TYR A 15 10.74 41.24 1.61
C TYR A 15 10.17 40.11 0.74
N THR A 16 9.90 40.38 -0.54
CA THR A 16 9.49 39.37 -1.53
C THR A 16 10.64 38.84 -2.37
N LYS A 17 11.86 39.37 -2.20
CA LYS A 17 13.08 38.94 -2.92
C LYS A 17 14.00 38.03 -2.10
N THR A 18 13.80 37.90 -0.79
CA THR A 18 14.59 36.97 0.05
C THR A 18 13.98 35.57 0.21
N MET A 19 12.95 35.24 -0.59
CA MET A 19 12.53 33.85 -0.86
C MET A 19 12.78 33.44 -2.32
N SER A 20 13.76 34.07 -2.99
CA SER A 20 14.23 33.58 -4.28
C SER A 20 15.30 32.51 -4.06
N ALA A 21 15.01 31.32 -4.56
CA ALA A 21 15.90 30.17 -4.65
C ALA A 21 16.32 29.58 -3.29
N SER A 22 15.40 28.82 -2.66
CA SER A 22 15.85 27.55 -2.10
C SER A 22 16.66 26.87 -3.21
N LYS A 23 17.88 26.43 -2.89
CA LYS A 23 18.71 25.67 -3.81
C LYS A 23 17.82 24.56 -4.38
N LEU A 24 17.42 24.70 -5.64
CA LEU A 24 17.05 23.57 -6.47
C LEU A 24 18.32 22.73 -6.51
N GLN A 25 18.38 21.78 -5.58
CA GLN A 25 19.39 20.75 -5.60
C GLN A 25 18.99 19.85 -6.77
N GLU A 26 19.28 20.32 -8.00
CA GLU A 26 19.12 19.62 -9.28
C GLU A 26 20.06 18.41 -9.40
N SER A 27 20.37 17.75 -8.28
CA SER A 27 21.14 16.51 -8.21
C SER A 27 20.38 15.38 -7.51
N GLY A 28 19.13 15.57 -7.11
CA GLY A 28 18.35 14.55 -6.41
C GLY A 28 17.21 14.05 -7.28
N GLU A 29 17.11 12.73 -7.45
CA GLU A 29 15.91 12.07 -7.99
C GLU A 29 14.68 12.22 -7.05
N VAL A 30 14.84 12.97 -5.96
CA VAL A 30 13.84 13.34 -4.97
C VAL A 30 13.51 14.82 -5.10
N ARG A 31 12.22 15.14 -5.22
CA ARG A 31 11.66 16.48 -5.34
C ARG A 31 11.12 16.95 -3.99
N ILE A 32 11.67 18.03 -3.44
CA ILE A 32 11.10 18.72 -2.26
C ILE A 32 10.53 20.06 -2.73
N ALA A 33 9.22 20.11 -2.99
CA ALA A 33 8.56 21.33 -3.42
C ALA A 33 7.04 21.34 -3.21
N HIS A 34 6.55 22.52 -2.82
CA HIS A 34 5.13 22.87 -2.81
C HIS A 34 4.68 23.39 -4.19
N SER A 35 4.92 22.58 -5.22
CA SER A 35 4.39 22.75 -6.57
C SER A 35 3.85 21.39 -7.05
N LEU A 36 2.98 21.41 -8.06
CA LEU A 36 2.61 20.16 -8.73
C LEU A 36 3.80 19.65 -9.56
N HIS A 37 3.81 18.36 -9.83
CA HIS A 37 4.70 17.83 -10.85
C HIS A 37 4.34 18.42 -12.22
N LYS A 38 5.34 18.77 -13.04
CA LYS A 38 5.11 19.43 -14.34
C LYS A 38 4.11 18.68 -15.23
N LYS A 39 4.17 17.34 -15.25
CA LYS A 39 3.23 16.53 -16.03
C LYS A 39 1.79 16.56 -15.46
N GLU A 40 1.63 16.73 -14.15
CA GLU A 40 0.32 16.96 -13.53
C GLU A 40 -0.20 18.36 -13.90
N GLU A 41 0.64 19.40 -13.87
CA GLU A 41 0.25 20.75 -14.33
C GLU A 41 -0.23 20.75 -15.79
N GLU A 42 0.54 20.10 -16.68
CA GLU A 42 0.18 19.94 -18.09
C GLU A 42 -1.14 19.16 -18.26
N PHE A 43 -1.38 18.15 -17.43
CA PHE A 43 -2.65 17.42 -17.40
C PHE A 43 -3.80 18.32 -16.97
N VAL A 44 -3.64 19.10 -15.89
CA VAL A 44 -4.67 19.98 -15.35
C VAL A 44 -5.10 21.00 -16.41
N VAL A 45 -4.16 21.61 -17.13
CA VAL A 45 -4.48 22.54 -18.22
C VAL A 45 -5.37 21.89 -19.28
N ARG A 46 -4.97 20.71 -19.79
CA ARG A 46 -5.76 19.98 -20.81
C ARG A 46 -7.13 19.54 -20.29
N ARG A 47 -7.19 19.01 -19.07
CA ARG A 47 -8.44 18.51 -18.47
C ARG A 47 -9.42 19.64 -18.19
N ARG A 48 -8.95 20.81 -17.76
CA ARG A 48 -9.80 21.99 -17.55
C ARG A 48 -10.50 22.46 -18.83
N GLU A 49 -9.88 22.33 -19.99
CA GLU A 49 -10.55 22.61 -21.27
C GLU A 49 -11.73 21.66 -21.51
N MET A 50 -11.57 20.38 -21.17
CA MET A 50 -12.66 19.40 -21.26
C MET A 50 -13.77 19.67 -20.24
N VAL A 51 -13.41 19.98 -19.00
CA VAL A 51 -14.37 20.37 -17.94
C VAL A 51 -15.18 21.58 -18.40
N PHE A 52 -14.53 22.60 -18.95
CA PHE A 52 -15.20 23.77 -19.51
C PHE A 52 -16.24 23.41 -20.57
N GLN A 53 -15.87 22.57 -21.54
CA GLN A 53 -16.79 22.10 -22.58
C GLN A 53 -17.96 21.30 -22.00
N SER A 54 -17.72 20.50 -20.96
CA SER A 54 -18.77 19.73 -20.30
C SER A 54 -19.76 20.64 -19.55
N LEU A 55 -19.25 21.62 -18.79
CA LEU A 55 -20.08 22.62 -18.10
C LEU A 55 -20.95 23.42 -19.08
N GLN A 56 -20.41 23.78 -20.25
CA GLN A 56 -21.20 24.44 -21.30
C GLN A 56 -22.34 23.57 -21.82
N LYS A 57 -22.11 22.26 -22.05
CA LYS A 57 -23.17 21.32 -22.46
C LYS A 57 -24.26 21.19 -21.41
N LEU A 58 -23.90 21.28 -20.13
CA LEU A 58 -24.81 21.29 -18.99
C LEU A 58 -25.49 22.65 -18.75
N GLN A 59 -25.25 23.65 -19.61
CA GLN A 59 -25.77 25.02 -19.48
C GLN A 59 -25.32 25.72 -18.18
N ILE A 60 -24.17 25.31 -17.63
CA ILE A 60 -23.52 25.97 -16.50
C ILE A 60 -22.52 26.99 -17.06
N HIS A 61 -22.86 28.27 -16.95
CA HIS A 61 -22.04 29.35 -17.50
C HIS A 61 -20.87 29.69 -16.57
N CYS A 62 -19.64 29.57 -17.10
CA CYS A 62 -18.41 30.05 -16.47
C CYS A 62 -17.49 30.63 -17.55
N SER A 63 -16.48 31.42 -17.15
CA SER A 63 -15.38 31.82 -18.03
C SER A 63 -14.29 30.73 -18.04
N GLN A 64 -13.43 30.70 -19.08
CA GLN A 64 -12.36 29.71 -19.17
C GLN A 64 -11.34 29.80 -18.01
N THR A 65 -11.20 31.00 -17.42
CA THR A 65 -10.35 31.23 -16.25
C THR A 65 -10.99 30.79 -14.93
N GLU A 66 -12.32 30.67 -14.88
CA GLU A 66 -13.11 30.32 -13.68
C GLU A 66 -13.65 28.89 -13.72
N VAL A 67 -13.08 28.04 -14.57
CA VAL A 67 -13.41 26.61 -14.59
C VAL A 67 -13.04 26.00 -13.23
N PRO A 68 -13.99 25.39 -12.49
CA PRO A 68 -13.72 24.83 -11.18
C PRO A 68 -12.91 23.54 -11.29
N ASN A 69 -11.95 23.39 -10.38
CA ASN A 69 -11.26 22.13 -10.15
C ASN A 69 -12.10 21.27 -9.22
N ILE A 70 -12.71 20.20 -9.76
CA ILE A 70 -13.60 19.30 -9.01
C ILE A 70 -12.89 17.98 -8.71
N ALA A 71 -12.84 17.59 -7.43
CA ALA A 71 -12.31 16.30 -7.00
C ALA A 71 -13.42 15.34 -6.57
N LEU A 72 -13.34 14.09 -7.01
CA LEU A 72 -14.20 12.99 -6.59
C LEU A 72 -13.40 12.04 -5.68
N LEU A 73 -13.91 11.77 -4.49
CA LEU A 73 -13.24 10.98 -3.47
C LEU A 73 -14.07 9.74 -3.15
N GLY A 74 -13.45 8.56 -3.19
CA GLY A 74 -14.05 7.31 -2.75
C GLY A 74 -13.45 6.83 -1.43
N SER A 75 -14.31 6.62 -0.41
CA SER A 75 -13.91 6.01 0.87
C SER A 75 -13.54 4.53 0.71
N GLY A 76 -13.10 3.92 1.81
CA GLY A 76 -12.84 2.49 1.90
C GLY A 76 -14.10 1.67 2.20
N GLY A 77 -13.92 0.35 2.21
CA GLY A 77 -15.00 -0.64 2.37
C GLY A 77 -14.87 -1.88 1.49
N GLY A 78 -13.64 -2.27 1.11
CA GLY A 78 -13.38 -3.46 0.29
C GLY A 78 -14.19 -3.51 -1.01
N GLN A 79 -14.72 -4.68 -1.36
CA GLN A 79 -15.52 -4.85 -2.58
C GLN A 79 -16.81 -4.02 -2.59
N ARG A 80 -17.38 -3.68 -1.43
CA ARG A 80 -18.56 -2.81 -1.34
C ARG A 80 -18.23 -1.41 -1.87
N ALA A 81 -17.12 -0.83 -1.41
CA ALA A 81 -16.63 0.45 -1.90
C ALA A 81 -16.27 0.39 -3.39
N MET A 82 -15.65 -0.71 -3.85
CA MET A 82 -15.34 -0.91 -5.27
C MET A 82 -16.60 -0.83 -6.14
N VAL A 83 -17.65 -1.59 -5.81
CA VAL A 83 -18.90 -1.62 -6.59
C VAL A 83 -19.68 -0.31 -6.41
N GLY A 84 -19.66 0.26 -5.21
CA GLY A 84 -20.26 1.56 -4.90
C GLY A 84 -19.68 2.68 -5.77
N LEU A 85 -18.34 2.80 -5.81
CA LEU A 85 -17.67 3.80 -6.65
C LEU A 85 -17.98 3.59 -8.13
N LEU A 86 -17.95 2.35 -8.62
CA LEU A 86 -18.31 2.04 -10.01
C LEU A 86 -19.74 2.51 -10.34
N GLY A 87 -20.70 2.23 -9.45
CA GLY A 87 -22.09 2.67 -9.62
C GLY A 87 -22.22 4.20 -9.60
N SER A 88 -21.52 4.89 -8.69
CA SER A 88 -21.49 6.34 -8.61
C SER A 88 -20.92 6.97 -9.88
N LEU A 89 -19.83 6.43 -10.42
CA LEU A 89 -19.23 6.89 -11.68
C LEU A 89 -20.20 6.73 -12.86
N VAL A 90 -20.90 5.59 -12.95
CA VAL A 90 -21.94 5.35 -13.96
C VAL A 90 -23.06 6.38 -13.85
N GLN A 91 -23.47 6.73 -12.63
CA GLN A 91 -24.51 7.74 -12.43
C GLN A 91 -24.03 9.15 -12.78
N LEU A 92 -22.77 9.50 -12.47
CA LEU A 92 -22.16 10.76 -12.88
C LEU A 92 -22.06 10.88 -14.40
N ASP A 93 -21.70 9.80 -15.10
CA ASP A 93 -21.66 9.76 -16.55
C ASP A 93 -23.05 9.98 -17.17
N LYS A 94 -24.08 9.27 -16.67
CA LYS A 94 -25.48 9.47 -17.10
C LYS A 94 -26.00 10.89 -16.87
N ALA A 95 -25.50 11.56 -15.83
CA ALA A 95 -25.83 12.95 -15.53
C ALA A 95 -25.00 13.96 -16.35
N GLY A 96 -24.03 13.49 -17.15
CA GLY A 96 -23.09 14.35 -17.88
C GLY A 96 -22.04 15.01 -17.00
N LEU A 97 -21.92 14.61 -15.74
CA LEU A 97 -21.04 15.23 -14.73
C LEU A 97 -19.65 14.58 -14.66
N LEU A 98 -19.46 13.36 -15.17
CA LEU A 98 -18.16 12.67 -15.08
C LEU A 98 -17.03 13.44 -15.77
N ASP A 99 -17.29 14.03 -16.93
CA ASP A 99 -16.32 14.86 -17.65
C ASP A 99 -15.98 16.17 -16.92
N CYS A 100 -16.75 16.55 -15.90
CA CYS A 100 -16.44 17.71 -15.05
C CYS A 100 -15.42 17.37 -13.94
N ILE A 101 -15.14 16.09 -13.69
CA ILE A 101 -14.23 15.66 -12.63
C ILE A 101 -12.77 15.80 -13.10
N LEU A 102 -11.97 16.55 -12.33
CA LEU A 102 -10.54 16.74 -12.57
C LEU A 102 -9.71 15.63 -11.90
N TYR A 103 -9.97 15.35 -10.63
CA TYR A 103 -9.25 14.36 -9.83
C TYR A 103 -10.19 13.25 -9.35
N LEU A 104 -9.71 12.01 -9.40
CA LEU A 104 -10.34 10.85 -8.77
C LEU A 104 -9.37 10.27 -7.75
N SER A 105 -9.70 10.41 -6.46
CA SER A 105 -8.88 9.86 -5.37
C SER A 105 -9.62 8.78 -4.61
N GLY A 106 -8.89 7.75 -4.16
CA GLY A 106 -9.46 6.65 -3.40
C GLY A 106 -8.56 6.18 -2.27
N VAL A 107 -9.20 5.70 -1.19
CA VAL A 107 -8.59 4.85 -0.16
C VAL A 107 -9.15 3.43 -0.29
N SER A 108 -8.41 2.42 0.14
CA SER A 108 -8.90 1.05 0.29
C SER A 108 -9.67 0.51 -0.92
N GLY A 109 -10.82 -0.14 -0.73
CA GLY A 109 -11.62 -0.74 -1.80
C GLY A 109 -11.98 0.17 -2.98
N SER A 110 -12.05 1.50 -2.81
CA SER A 110 -12.23 2.42 -3.94
C SER A 110 -11.06 2.38 -4.93
N THR A 111 -9.84 2.17 -4.43
CA THR A 111 -8.65 2.00 -5.28
C THR A 111 -8.70 0.74 -6.15
N TRP A 112 -9.45 -0.28 -5.74
CA TRP A 112 -9.66 -1.47 -6.55
C TRP A 112 -10.54 -1.20 -7.77
N CYS A 113 -11.53 -0.33 -7.62
CA CYS A 113 -12.35 0.16 -8.73
C CYS A 113 -11.48 0.99 -9.66
N MET A 114 -10.71 1.94 -9.13
CA MET A 114 -9.77 2.74 -9.91
C MET A 114 -8.82 1.84 -10.71
N ALA A 115 -8.14 0.89 -10.06
CA ALA A 115 -7.23 -0.04 -10.74
C ALA A 115 -7.91 -0.74 -11.94
N SER A 116 -9.15 -1.22 -11.75
CA SER A 116 -9.91 -1.86 -12.83
C SER A 116 -10.32 -0.91 -13.97
N LEU A 117 -10.60 0.36 -13.67
CA LEU A 117 -10.99 1.37 -14.66
C LEU A 117 -9.78 1.79 -15.51
N TYR A 118 -8.67 2.14 -14.87
CA TYR A 118 -7.48 2.68 -15.54
C TYR A 118 -6.67 1.63 -16.33
N GLN A 119 -7.05 0.35 -16.28
CA GLN A 119 -6.56 -0.65 -17.25
C GLN A 119 -7.02 -0.35 -18.68
N GLU A 120 -8.13 0.35 -18.87
CA GLU A 120 -8.67 0.76 -20.17
C GLU A 120 -8.37 2.24 -20.44
N PRO A 121 -7.63 2.58 -21.51
CA PRO A 121 -7.45 3.96 -21.92
C PRO A 121 -8.77 4.65 -22.29
N ASP A 122 -8.97 5.88 -21.83
CA ASP A 122 -10.17 6.68 -22.01
C ASP A 122 -11.44 5.95 -21.53
N TRP A 123 -11.35 5.29 -20.38
CA TRP A 123 -12.42 4.46 -19.83
C TRP A 123 -13.71 5.25 -19.60
N SER A 124 -13.63 6.53 -19.25
CA SER A 124 -14.77 7.40 -19.01
C SER A 124 -15.67 7.50 -20.24
N THR A 125 -15.09 7.53 -21.44
CA THR A 125 -15.85 7.55 -22.71
C THR A 125 -16.48 6.22 -23.10
N LYS A 126 -16.11 5.14 -22.41
CA LYS A 126 -16.53 3.75 -22.66
C LYS A 126 -17.13 3.10 -21.42
N LEU A 127 -17.59 3.90 -20.45
CA LEU A 127 -17.83 3.45 -19.08
C LEU A 127 -18.80 2.28 -18.98
N GLU A 128 -19.89 2.27 -19.78
CA GLU A 128 -20.83 1.15 -19.77
C GLU A 128 -20.17 -0.19 -20.17
N THR A 129 -19.28 -0.19 -21.17
CA THR A 129 -18.54 -1.39 -21.60
C THR A 129 -17.51 -1.81 -20.54
N VAL A 130 -16.81 -0.84 -19.94
CA VAL A 130 -15.83 -1.11 -18.87
C VAL A 130 -16.52 -1.67 -17.63
N LYS A 131 -17.65 -1.08 -17.22
CA LYS A 131 -18.49 -1.55 -16.12
C LYS A 131 -18.95 -2.99 -16.35
N ASP A 132 -19.45 -3.32 -17.53
CA ASP A 132 -19.87 -4.70 -17.85
C ASP A 132 -18.70 -5.68 -17.79
N ARG A 133 -17.50 -5.29 -18.25
CA ARG A 133 -16.27 -6.10 -18.15
C ARG A 133 -15.89 -6.35 -16.69
N ILE A 134 -15.92 -5.29 -15.86
CA ILE A 134 -15.61 -5.38 -14.43
C ILE A 134 -16.62 -6.31 -13.73
N ILE A 135 -17.93 -6.12 -13.94
CA ILE A 135 -18.96 -6.97 -13.34
C ILE A 135 -18.80 -8.42 -13.79
N LYS A 136 -18.53 -8.66 -15.08
CA LYS A 136 -18.29 -10.00 -15.62
C LYS A 136 -17.07 -10.66 -14.97
N LYS A 137 -15.97 -9.93 -14.79
CA LYS A 137 -14.77 -10.40 -14.08
C LYS A 137 -15.12 -10.77 -12.64
N LEU A 138 -15.74 -9.86 -11.89
CA LEU A 138 -16.12 -10.08 -10.49
C LEU A 138 -17.15 -11.21 -10.30
N SER A 139 -17.96 -11.50 -11.31
CA SER A 139 -18.92 -12.62 -11.31
C SER A 139 -18.32 -13.93 -11.83
N GLY A 140 -17.13 -13.87 -12.45
CA GLY A 140 -16.47 -15.00 -13.09
C GLY A 140 -15.75 -15.94 -12.12
N PRO A 141 -14.99 -16.92 -12.64
CA PRO A 141 -14.11 -17.74 -11.81
C PRO A 141 -13.01 -16.86 -11.17
N GLY A 142 -12.57 -17.25 -9.98
CA GLY A 142 -11.41 -16.62 -9.34
C GLY A 142 -10.09 -17.05 -9.95
N VAL A 143 -9.01 -16.40 -9.51
CA VAL A 143 -7.63 -16.81 -9.80
C VAL A 143 -7.39 -18.20 -9.21
N SER A 144 -6.72 -19.08 -9.96
CA SER A 144 -6.40 -20.42 -9.47
C SER A 144 -5.40 -20.35 -8.31
N TRP A 145 -5.46 -21.30 -7.38
CA TRP A 145 -4.46 -21.39 -6.30
C TRP A 145 -3.04 -21.54 -6.83
N GLY A 146 -2.85 -22.24 -7.95
CA GLY A 146 -1.55 -22.39 -8.60
C GLY A 146 -0.99 -21.03 -9.07
N ASP A 147 -1.81 -20.21 -9.72
CA ASP A 147 -1.41 -18.87 -10.18
C ASP A 147 -1.14 -17.91 -9.02
N ALA A 148 -1.97 -17.97 -7.97
CA ALA A 148 -1.77 -17.19 -6.74
C ALA A 148 -0.44 -17.55 -6.06
N ILE A 149 -0.12 -18.84 -5.92
CA ILE A 149 1.15 -19.32 -5.36
C ILE A 149 2.32 -18.92 -6.27
N ALA A 150 2.18 -19.04 -7.58
CA ALA A 150 3.21 -18.62 -8.53
C ALA A 150 3.50 -17.11 -8.40
N LYS A 151 2.46 -16.30 -8.26
CA LYS A 151 2.59 -14.86 -8.01
C LYS A 151 3.27 -14.56 -6.67
N LEU A 152 2.90 -15.26 -5.60
CA LEU A 152 3.55 -15.12 -4.30
C LEU A 152 5.05 -15.48 -4.35
N LYS A 153 5.40 -16.57 -5.05
CA LYS A 153 6.80 -16.97 -5.31
C LYS A 153 7.56 -15.88 -6.07
N LYS A 154 6.94 -15.26 -7.07
CA LYS A 154 7.53 -14.15 -7.83
C LYS A 154 7.82 -12.95 -6.92
N TYR A 155 6.91 -12.58 -6.03
CA TYR A 155 7.17 -11.51 -5.04
C TYR A 155 8.29 -11.87 -4.07
N TYR A 156 8.26 -13.09 -3.52
CA TYR A 156 9.28 -13.54 -2.56
C TYR A 156 10.70 -13.53 -3.15
N ASN A 157 10.86 -13.99 -4.40
CA ASN A 157 12.16 -14.08 -5.06
C ASN A 157 12.61 -12.79 -5.76
N GLY A 158 11.66 -11.92 -6.12
CA GLY A 158 11.90 -10.78 -7.00
C GLY A 158 12.06 -9.43 -6.30
N LYS A 159 11.86 -9.37 -4.98
CA LYS A 159 11.93 -8.12 -4.20
C LYS A 159 13.01 -8.21 -3.13
N ASP A 160 13.63 -7.07 -2.83
CA ASP A 160 14.55 -6.95 -1.69
C ASP A 160 13.83 -7.16 -0.34
N PHE A 161 12.54 -6.83 -0.27
CA PHE A 161 11.71 -7.00 0.92
C PHE A 161 10.47 -7.82 0.63
N PHE A 162 10.19 -8.77 1.51
CA PHE A 162 8.93 -9.50 1.57
C PHE A 162 8.14 -9.03 2.81
N SER A 163 6.85 -8.79 2.63
CA SER A 163 5.96 -8.24 3.66
C SER A 163 4.58 -8.91 3.62
N LEU A 164 3.72 -8.60 4.60
CA LEU A 164 2.33 -9.07 4.56
C LEU A 164 1.53 -8.53 3.38
N THR A 165 1.91 -7.37 2.83
CA THR A 165 1.27 -6.83 1.61
C THR A 165 1.45 -7.77 0.43
N ASP A 166 2.58 -8.47 0.31
CA ASP A 166 2.85 -9.43 -0.77
C ASP A 166 1.95 -10.69 -0.65
N VAL A 167 1.78 -11.17 0.58
CA VAL A 167 0.86 -12.28 0.90
C VAL A 167 -0.59 -11.84 0.65
N TRP A 168 -0.95 -10.65 1.11
CA TRP A 168 -2.28 -10.07 0.94
C TRP A 168 -2.64 -9.90 -0.53
N ALA A 169 -1.71 -9.37 -1.33
CA ALA A 169 -1.82 -9.22 -2.77
C ALA A 169 -2.11 -10.56 -3.44
N ALA A 170 -1.21 -11.53 -3.27
CA ALA A 170 -1.29 -12.80 -4.00
C ALA A 170 -2.45 -13.70 -3.54
N MET A 171 -2.77 -13.70 -2.24
CA MET A 171 -3.69 -14.68 -1.66
C MET A 171 -5.09 -14.14 -1.42
N VAL A 172 -5.24 -12.81 -1.23
CA VAL A 172 -6.52 -12.24 -0.82
C VAL A 172 -7.07 -11.27 -1.85
N VAL A 173 -6.28 -10.30 -2.31
CA VAL A 173 -6.74 -9.35 -3.35
C VAL A 173 -7.12 -10.11 -4.63
N THR A 174 -6.35 -11.10 -5.05
CA THR A 174 -6.69 -11.97 -6.21
C THR A 174 -8.03 -12.70 -6.06
N THR A 175 -8.41 -13.09 -4.84
CA THR A 175 -9.71 -13.74 -4.55
C THR A 175 -10.87 -12.76 -4.76
N TYR A 176 -10.70 -11.51 -4.33
CA TYR A 176 -11.73 -10.48 -4.46
C TYR A 176 -11.77 -9.87 -5.87
N MET A 177 -10.62 -9.58 -6.45
CA MET A 177 -10.50 -8.92 -7.76
C MET A 177 -10.64 -9.90 -8.92
N LYS A 178 -10.44 -11.19 -8.65
CA LYS A 178 -10.49 -12.28 -9.63
C LYS A 178 -9.52 -12.05 -10.80
N GLU A 179 -8.39 -11.43 -10.52
CA GLU A 179 -7.31 -11.18 -11.48
C GLU A 179 -5.95 -11.08 -10.79
N ILE A 180 -4.89 -11.24 -11.58
CA ILE A 180 -3.53 -10.84 -11.25
C ILE A 180 -3.17 -9.73 -12.25
N ASP A 181 -3.13 -8.49 -11.78
CA ASP A 181 -2.73 -7.35 -12.61
C ASP A 181 -1.25 -7.03 -12.39
N GLU A 182 -0.42 -7.43 -13.36
CA GLU A 182 1.04 -7.21 -13.33
C GLU A 182 1.49 -5.93 -14.04
N HIS A 183 0.56 -5.12 -14.57
CA HIS A 183 0.92 -3.81 -15.12
C HIS A 183 1.38 -2.89 -14.00
N THR A 184 2.19 -1.89 -14.34
CA THR A 184 2.59 -0.84 -13.41
C THR A 184 1.62 0.34 -13.44
N LEU A 185 1.72 1.26 -12.49
CA LEU A 185 0.87 2.47 -12.51
C LEU A 185 1.32 3.44 -13.61
N THR A 186 2.61 3.46 -13.93
CA THR A 186 3.15 4.28 -15.01
C THR A 186 2.86 3.69 -16.40
N ASP A 187 2.55 2.39 -16.48
CA ASP A 187 2.15 1.72 -17.72
C ASP A 187 0.91 2.39 -18.32
N LYS A 188 0.97 2.71 -19.61
CA LYS A 188 -0.14 3.27 -20.41
C LYS A 188 -0.67 4.64 -19.95
N TRP A 189 -0.09 5.29 -18.93
CA TRP A 189 -0.50 6.64 -18.53
C TRP A 189 -0.42 7.68 -19.66
N SER A 190 0.59 7.56 -20.53
CA SER A 190 0.72 8.44 -21.72
C SER A 190 -0.47 8.37 -22.69
N GLN A 191 -1.36 7.37 -22.53
CA GLN A 191 -2.53 7.13 -23.37
C GLN A 191 -3.85 7.54 -22.68
N LEU A 192 -3.83 7.92 -21.39
CA LEU A 192 -5.00 8.24 -20.56
C LEU A 192 -5.36 9.74 -20.61
N GLY A 193 -5.74 10.23 -21.80
CA GLY A 193 -5.94 11.66 -22.03
C GLY A 193 -7.28 12.23 -21.55
N LYS A 194 -8.32 11.38 -21.42
CA LYS A 194 -9.70 11.82 -21.19
C LYS A 194 -10.30 11.44 -19.84
N ASP A 195 -9.54 10.79 -18.97
CA ASP A 195 -10.05 10.34 -17.68
C ASP A 195 -9.63 11.32 -16.57
N PRO A 196 -10.32 11.36 -15.41
CA PRO A 196 -9.84 12.10 -14.25
C PRO A 196 -8.41 11.68 -13.84
N PHE A 197 -7.65 12.55 -13.19
CA PHE A 197 -6.32 12.21 -12.68
C PHE A 197 -6.43 11.28 -11.45
N PRO A 198 -5.87 10.05 -11.49
CA PRO A 198 -5.97 9.12 -10.38
C PRO A 198 -4.97 9.44 -9.28
N ILE A 199 -5.45 9.45 -8.03
CA ILE A 199 -4.60 9.58 -6.83
C ILE A 199 -4.90 8.42 -5.88
N TYR A 200 -3.96 7.51 -5.75
CA TYR A 200 -3.99 6.41 -4.78
C TYR A 200 -3.37 6.90 -3.47
N THR A 201 -3.87 6.44 -2.33
CA THR A 201 -3.43 6.92 -1.02
C THR A 201 -3.14 5.78 -0.06
N VAL A 202 -2.04 5.93 0.67
CA VAL A 202 -1.56 5.00 1.70
C VAL A 202 -1.06 5.83 2.88
N THR A 203 -0.82 5.19 4.03
CA THR A 203 -0.28 5.87 5.20
C THR A 203 1.05 5.28 5.65
N ASP A 204 1.98 6.15 6.04
CA ASP A 204 3.27 5.76 6.64
C ASP A 204 3.05 5.45 8.13
N LYS A 205 3.28 4.19 8.50
CA LYS A 205 3.08 3.65 9.85
C LYS A 205 3.99 4.30 10.87
N GLN A 206 5.24 4.59 10.53
CA GLN A 206 6.19 5.25 11.43
C GLN A 206 5.81 6.71 11.64
N SER A 207 5.45 7.41 10.57
CA SER A 207 5.06 8.83 10.66
C SER A 207 3.75 9.05 11.40
N LYS A 208 2.82 8.08 11.39
CA LYS A 208 1.59 8.09 12.19
C LYS A 208 1.85 8.10 13.70
N GLN A 209 3.00 7.61 14.15
CA GLN A 209 3.36 7.48 15.57
C GLN A 209 4.18 8.65 16.10
N GLU A 210 4.69 9.54 15.23
CA GLU A 210 5.55 10.67 15.62
C GLU A 210 4.78 12.00 15.59
N GLU A 211 4.93 12.81 16.64
CA GLU A 211 4.38 14.17 16.68
C GLU A 211 5.03 15.03 15.58
N GLY A 212 4.20 15.65 14.74
CA GLY A 212 4.66 16.46 13.60
C GLY A 212 5.15 15.65 12.39
N GLY A 213 4.89 14.33 12.35
CA GLY A 213 5.09 13.51 11.17
C GLY A 213 4.11 13.84 10.03
N ASP A 214 4.42 13.36 8.82
CA ASP A 214 3.52 13.39 7.67
C ASP A 214 3.11 11.96 7.32
N PRO A 215 1.99 11.46 7.88
CA PRO A 215 1.56 10.09 7.60
C PRO A 215 0.86 9.96 6.26
N TRP A 216 0.63 11.04 5.51
CA TRP A 216 -0.19 11.05 4.29
C TRP A 216 0.66 10.88 3.05
N PHE A 217 0.59 9.69 2.46
CA PHE A 217 1.36 9.34 1.29
C PHE A 217 0.43 9.15 0.09
N GLU A 218 0.72 9.84 -1.00
CA GLU A 218 -0.01 9.73 -2.25
C GLU A 218 0.85 9.11 -3.33
N ILE A 219 0.20 8.34 -4.20
CA ILE A 219 0.82 7.64 -5.32
C ILE A 219 0.00 8.00 -6.56
N THR A 220 0.66 8.63 -7.52
CA THR A 220 0.07 9.06 -8.79
C THR A 220 0.82 8.41 -9.95
N PRO A 221 0.37 8.54 -11.20
CA PRO A 221 1.14 8.08 -12.36
C PRO A 221 2.45 8.84 -12.61
N HIS A 222 2.72 9.91 -11.87
CA HIS A 222 3.91 10.75 -12.05
C HIS A 222 4.87 10.64 -10.88
N GLU A 223 4.35 10.85 -9.68
CA GLU A 223 5.14 10.86 -8.47
C GLU A 223 4.43 10.15 -7.31
N ALA A 224 5.23 9.67 -6.37
CA ALA A 224 4.81 9.08 -5.12
C ALA A 224 5.49 9.84 -3.97
N GLY A 225 4.75 10.23 -2.94
CA GLY A 225 5.33 11.06 -1.88
C GLY A 225 4.37 11.57 -0.83
N TYR A 226 4.93 12.40 0.03
CA TYR A 226 4.30 12.93 1.23
C TYR A 226 3.59 14.26 0.93
N SER A 227 2.30 14.31 1.20
CA SER A 227 1.43 15.41 0.77
C SER A 227 1.67 16.71 1.54
N LEU A 228 1.93 16.65 2.85
CA LEU A 228 2.10 17.84 3.70
C LEU A 228 3.49 18.44 3.55
N THR A 229 4.51 17.60 3.42
CA THR A 229 5.92 18.04 3.31
C THR A 229 6.34 18.40 1.88
N GLY A 230 5.56 18.00 0.88
CA GLY A 230 5.90 18.26 -0.52
C GLY A 230 7.07 17.40 -1.02
N ALA A 231 7.34 16.27 -0.37
CA ALA A 231 8.48 15.42 -0.63
C ALA A 231 8.09 14.21 -1.50
N PHE A 232 8.61 14.16 -2.73
CA PHE A 232 8.19 13.23 -3.77
C PHE A 232 9.37 12.58 -4.48
N VAL A 233 9.10 11.43 -5.09
CA VAL A 233 9.98 10.72 -6.02
C VAL A 233 9.16 10.28 -7.23
N ASP A 234 9.79 10.06 -8.38
CA ASP A 234 9.10 9.43 -9.53
C ASP A 234 8.44 8.11 -9.09
N THR A 235 7.21 7.85 -9.53
CA THR A 235 6.45 6.65 -9.12
C THR A 235 7.19 5.35 -9.45
N SER A 236 7.86 5.29 -10.60
CA SER A 236 8.69 4.14 -11.00
C SER A 236 9.93 3.93 -10.12
N SER A 237 10.27 4.92 -9.30
CA SER A 237 11.37 4.88 -8.35
C SER A 237 10.92 4.59 -6.92
N PHE A 238 9.61 4.62 -6.65
CA PHE A 238 9.08 4.23 -5.34
C PHE A 238 9.45 2.78 -5.03
N GLY A 239 10.00 2.54 -3.83
CA GLY A 239 10.56 1.25 -3.44
C GLY A 239 12.02 1.02 -3.86
N SER A 240 12.65 1.93 -4.60
CA SER A 240 14.10 1.87 -4.89
C SER A 240 14.94 2.33 -3.69
N GLN A 241 16.20 1.90 -3.61
CA GLN A 241 17.10 2.31 -2.53
C GLN A 241 17.66 3.71 -2.80
N PHE A 242 17.60 4.58 -1.80
CA PHE A 242 18.18 5.93 -1.82
C PHE A 242 19.09 6.15 -0.62
N ASP A 243 20.02 7.08 -0.77
CA ASP A 243 20.78 7.62 0.35
C ASP A 243 21.19 9.06 0.03
N ASN A 244 20.85 9.96 0.96
CA ASN A 244 21.03 11.41 0.86
C ASN A 244 20.46 12.00 -0.45
N GLY A 245 19.21 11.63 -0.79
CA GLY A 245 18.48 12.15 -1.96
C GLY A 245 18.92 11.59 -3.32
N SER A 246 19.90 10.68 -3.34
CA SER A 246 20.36 10.02 -4.57
C SER A 246 19.99 8.53 -4.57
N LYS A 247 19.41 8.05 -5.67
CA LYS A 247 19.13 6.63 -5.85
C LYS A 247 20.43 5.84 -5.96
N LYS A 248 20.51 4.75 -5.20
CA LYS A 248 21.66 3.84 -5.16
C LYS A 248 21.39 2.57 -5.94
N LYS A 249 20.16 2.04 -5.85
CA LYS A 249 19.74 0.81 -6.53
C LYS A 249 18.30 0.94 -6.98
N GLN A 250 18.08 0.89 -8.29
CA GLN A 250 16.75 0.81 -8.87
C GLN A 250 16.11 -0.54 -8.52
N GLN A 251 14.88 -0.50 -8.05
CA GLN A 251 14.00 -1.65 -7.90
C GLN A 251 12.94 -1.66 -9.01
N PRO A 252 12.38 -2.83 -9.36
CA PRO A 252 11.22 -2.86 -10.24
C PRO A 252 10.07 -2.01 -9.66
N GLU A 253 9.36 -1.27 -10.51
CA GLU A 253 8.14 -0.57 -10.09
C GLU A 253 7.12 -1.59 -9.57
N MET A 254 6.34 -1.19 -8.56
CA MET A 254 5.24 -2.00 -8.07
C MET A 254 4.19 -2.24 -9.17
N ASP A 255 3.69 -3.46 -9.23
CA ASP A 255 2.52 -3.76 -10.06
C ASP A 255 1.22 -3.32 -9.39
N MET A 256 0.16 -3.21 -10.19
CA MET A 256 -1.16 -2.80 -9.76
C MET A 256 -1.74 -3.76 -8.71
N LEU A 257 -1.48 -5.06 -8.80
CA LEU A 257 -1.90 -6.02 -7.76
C LEU A 257 -1.30 -5.66 -6.39
N TYR A 258 -0.01 -5.32 -6.33
CA TYR A 258 0.63 -4.87 -5.10
C TYR A 258 0.08 -3.53 -4.64
N LEU A 259 -0.13 -2.56 -5.54
CA LEU A 259 -0.71 -1.26 -5.19
C LEU A 259 -2.13 -1.41 -4.62
N GLN A 260 -2.96 -2.28 -5.20
CA GLN A 260 -4.29 -2.62 -4.70
C GLN A 260 -4.22 -3.24 -3.30
N ALA A 261 -3.21 -4.06 -3.02
CA ALA A 261 -2.99 -4.65 -1.71
C ALA A 261 -2.47 -3.64 -0.68
N LEU A 262 -1.60 -2.72 -1.09
CA LEU A 262 -1.05 -1.68 -0.25
C LEU A 262 -2.15 -0.67 0.14
N CYS A 263 -2.94 -0.24 -0.84
CA CYS A 263 -4.07 0.66 -0.60
C CYS A 263 -5.22 -0.03 0.11
N GLY A 264 -5.49 -1.32 -0.18
CA GLY A 264 -6.61 -2.12 0.34
C GLY A 264 -6.26 -3.03 1.52
N GLY A 265 -5.26 -2.66 2.30
CA GLY A 265 -4.82 -3.36 3.50
C GLY A 265 -5.60 -2.99 4.76
N ALA A 266 -6.90 -2.73 4.72
CA ALA A 266 -7.68 -2.36 5.93
C ALA A 266 -7.64 -3.42 7.04
N LEU A 267 -7.23 -4.66 6.72
CA LEU A 267 -6.96 -5.72 7.70
C LEU A 267 -5.50 -5.72 8.21
N ALA A 268 -4.73 -4.68 7.90
CA ALA A 268 -3.42 -4.39 8.45
C ALA A 268 -3.49 -3.69 9.82
N GLY A 269 -4.68 -3.35 10.32
CA GLY A 269 -4.84 -2.98 11.73
C GLY A 269 -4.56 -4.18 12.64
N GLU A 270 -3.82 -4.00 13.74
CA GLU A 270 -3.40 -5.10 14.63
C GLU A 270 -4.56 -5.93 15.18
N ASP A 271 -5.75 -5.36 15.31
CA ASP A 271 -6.97 -6.06 15.73
C ASP A 271 -7.39 -7.18 14.76
N SER A 272 -6.88 -7.17 13.53
CA SER A 272 -7.13 -8.19 12.50
C SER A 272 -6.11 -9.34 12.51
N LYS A 273 -5.17 -9.37 13.48
CA LYS A 273 -4.10 -10.39 13.54
C LYS A 273 -4.63 -11.82 13.60
N GLU A 274 -5.75 -12.06 14.27
CA GLU A 274 -6.41 -13.37 14.29
C GLU A 274 -6.88 -13.79 12.89
N LEU A 275 -7.52 -12.88 12.15
CA LEU A 275 -7.99 -13.13 10.80
C LEU A 275 -6.83 -13.46 9.85
N ILE A 276 -5.72 -12.71 9.96
CA ILE A 276 -4.53 -12.94 9.14
C ILE A 276 -3.92 -14.32 9.43
N TRP A 277 -3.76 -14.69 10.70
CA TRP A 277 -3.30 -16.04 11.04
C TRP A 277 -4.27 -17.13 10.55
N GLY A 278 -5.58 -16.90 10.62
CA GLY A 278 -6.59 -17.82 10.08
C GLY A 278 -6.43 -18.02 8.57
N LYS A 279 -6.18 -16.95 7.81
CA LYS A 279 -5.90 -17.04 6.37
C LYS A 279 -4.61 -17.79 6.06
N ILE A 280 -3.58 -17.63 6.89
CA ILE A 280 -2.33 -18.40 6.75
C ILE A 280 -2.56 -19.88 7.08
N GLN A 281 -3.38 -20.17 8.09
CA GLN A 281 -3.78 -21.54 8.44
C GLN A 281 -4.54 -22.21 7.30
N ASP A 282 -5.51 -21.51 6.71
CA ASP A 282 -6.23 -21.97 5.52
C ASP A 282 -5.24 -22.26 4.38
N PHE A 283 -4.30 -21.33 4.14
CA PHE A 283 -3.31 -21.49 3.09
C PHE A 283 -2.40 -22.70 3.31
N LEU A 284 -1.89 -22.90 4.52
CA LEU A 284 -1.13 -24.10 4.88
C LEU A 284 -1.97 -25.36 4.64
N ASN A 285 -3.22 -25.40 5.13
CA ASN A 285 -4.07 -26.57 4.96
C ASN A 285 -4.38 -26.93 3.50
N HIS A 286 -4.50 -25.94 2.60
CA HIS A 286 -4.65 -26.16 1.16
C HIS A 286 -3.32 -26.54 0.47
N SER A 287 -2.19 -26.16 1.08
CA SER A 287 -0.84 -26.43 0.59
C SER A 287 -0.26 -27.74 1.14
N ARG A 288 -1.10 -28.72 1.53
CA ARG A 288 -0.62 -30.02 1.99
C ARG A 288 0.36 -30.60 0.95
N PRO A 289 1.48 -31.19 1.38
CA PRO A 289 2.33 -31.96 0.50
C PRO A 289 1.59 -33.23 0.04
N THR A 290 0.74 -33.11 -0.96
CA THR A 290 0.21 -34.24 -1.75
C THR A 290 1.12 -34.46 -2.95
N LYS A 291 1.06 -35.64 -3.58
CA LYS A 291 1.73 -35.92 -4.86
C LYS A 291 1.37 -34.94 -5.99
N GLU A 292 0.35 -34.09 -5.82
CA GLU A 292 -0.02 -33.04 -6.77
C GLU A 292 0.85 -31.77 -6.63
N MET A 293 1.66 -31.67 -5.57
CA MET A 293 2.78 -30.74 -5.46
C MET A 293 4.01 -31.26 -6.23
N ASN A 294 3.88 -31.47 -7.55
CA ASN A 294 5.02 -31.60 -8.48
C ASN A 294 5.86 -30.30 -8.59
N MET A 295 5.75 -29.38 -7.63
CA MET A 295 6.56 -28.17 -7.51
C MET A 295 7.72 -28.31 -6.49
N PHE A 296 7.86 -29.46 -5.83
CA PHE A 296 8.91 -29.74 -4.84
C PHE A 296 9.95 -30.76 -5.33
N GLU A 297 9.86 -31.19 -6.60
CA GLU A 297 10.83 -32.10 -7.24
C GLU A 297 12.24 -31.49 -7.43
N GLU A 298 12.43 -30.21 -7.10
CA GLU A 298 13.76 -29.56 -7.14
C GLU A 298 14.48 -29.51 -5.78
N MET A 299 13.96 -30.19 -4.75
CA MET A 299 14.84 -30.52 -3.63
C MET A 299 15.75 -31.66 -4.09
N LYS A 300 17.01 -31.32 -4.43
CA LYS A 300 18.08 -32.32 -4.42
C LYS A 300 17.96 -33.05 -3.09
N GLU A 301 17.65 -34.33 -3.12
CA GLU A 301 17.65 -35.20 -1.95
C GLU A 301 19.06 -35.19 -1.37
N ASP A 302 19.34 -34.23 -0.47
CA ASP A 302 20.47 -34.33 0.43
C ASP A 302 20.03 -35.32 1.52
N PRO A 303 20.66 -36.49 1.64
CA PRO A 303 20.34 -37.44 2.70
C PRO A 303 20.56 -36.89 4.12
N ASN A 304 21.20 -35.71 4.26
CA ASN A 304 21.33 -34.97 5.53
C ASN A 304 20.28 -33.85 5.72
N SER A 305 19.37 -33.63 4.75
CA SER A 305 18.29 -32.66 4.90
C SER A 305 17.26 -33.16 5.92
N PRO A 306 16.73 -32.29 6.82
CA PRO A 306 15.70 -32.69 7.75
C PRO A 306 14.42 -33.11 7.00
N PRO A 307 13.60 -34.01 7.57
CA PRO A 307 12.32 -34.37 6.95
C PRO A 307 11.44 -33.13 6.79
N VAL A 308 11.15 -32.75 5.55
CA VAL A 308 10.33 -31.58 5.18
C VAL A 308 8.97 -31.63 5.87
N GLU A 309 8.42 -32.83 6.05
CA GLU A 309 7.17 -33.08 6.76
C GLU A 309 7.22 -32.64 8.23
N LYS A 310 8.35 -32.83 8.91
CA LYS A 310 8.52 -32.38 10.30
C LYS A 310 8.59 -30.86 10.38
N CYS A 311 9.34 -30.21 9.48
CA CYS A 311 9.40 -28.75 9.42
C CYS A 311 8.03 -28.14 9.10
N TYR A 312 7.30 -28.75 8.17
CA TYR A 312 5.93 -28.37 7.83
C TYR A 312 4.97 -28.53 9.02
N GLN A 313 5.08 -29.63 9.77
CA GLN A 313 4.27 -29.84 10.97
C GLN A 313 4.56 -28.77 12.04
N VAL A 314 5.83 -28.41 12.26
CA VAL A 314 6.20 -27.32 13.18
C VAL A 314 5.59 -25.99 12.75
N LEU A 315 5.63 -25.67 11.45
CA LEU A 315 5.00 -24.46 10.91
C LEU A 315 3.49 -24.45 11.16
N LYS A 316 2.82 -25.57 10.93
CA LYS A 316 1.39 -25.69 11.19
C LYS A 316 1.07 -25.49 12.67
N ASP A 317 1.79 -26.18 13.55
CA ASP A 317 1.60 -26.07 14.99
C ASP A 317 1.90 -24.65 15.49
N LEU A 318 2.87 -23.95 14.87
CA LEU A 318 3.21 -22.56 15.20
C LEU A 318 2.07 -21.59 14.83
N VAL A 319 1.43 -21.79 13.68
CA VAL A 319 0.24 -21.01 13.29
C VAL A 319 -0.91 -21.30 14.23
N ASP A 320 -1.18 -22.58 14.51
CA ASP A 320 -2.22 -23.00 15.45
C ASP A 320 -1.97 -22.43 16.85
N MET A 321 -0.70 -22.33 17.28
CA MET A 321 -0.30 -21.78 18.57
C MET A 321 -0.55 -20.28 18.64
N ASN A 322 -0.21 -19.52 17.59
CA ASN A 322 -0.52 -18.09 17.50
C ASN A 322 -2.04 -17.84 17.57
N LEU A 323 -2.85 -18.62 16.83
CA LEU A 323 -4.31 -18.55 16.90
C LEU A 323 -4.85 -18.91 18.30
N CYS A 324 -4.28 -19.94 18.93
CA CYS A 324 -4.65 -20.39 20.27
C CYS A 324 -4.45 -19.27 21.30
N VAL A 325 -3.29 -18.61 21.29
CA VAL A 325 -2.97 -17.52 22.22
C VAL A 325 -3.82 -16.28 21.97
N LEU A 326 -4.07 -15.90 20.72
CA LEU A 326 -4.97 -14.78 20.39
C LEU A 326 -6.39 -15.02 20.90
N ASN A 327 -6.82 -16.29 20.89
CA ASN A 327 -8.10 -16.74 21.44
C ASN A 327 -8.10 -16.97 22.96
N VAL A 328 -7.04 -16.57 23.67
CA VAL A 328 -6.90 -16.72 25.14
C VAL A 328 -7.05 -18.18 25.59
N LYS A 329 -6.53 -19.11 24.80
CA LYS A 329 -6.51 -20.55 25.08
C LYS A 329 -5.10 -21.01 25.46
N ASP A 330 -5.01 -22.11 26.20
CA ASP A 330 -3.74 -22.70 26.64
C ASP A 330 -2.97 -23.34 25.47
N PRO A 331 -1.77 -22.84 25.11
CA PRO A 331 -0.98 -23.38 24.01
C PRO A 331 -0.07 -24.55 24.42
N SER A 332 -0.09 -25.00 25.68
CA SER A 332 0.91 -25.94 26.23
C SER A 332 1.10 -27.23 25.40
N ALA A 333 0.03 -27.79 24.83
CA ALA A 333 0.13 -29.01 24.00
C ALA A 333 0.85 -28.75 22.67
N LEU A 334 0.62 -27.58 22.05
CA LEU A 334 1.28 -27.16 20.81
C LEU A 334 2.75 -26.82 21.08
N ASP A 335 3.05 -26.10 22.16
CA ASP A 335 4.43 -25.82 22.59
C ASP A 335 5.23 -27.12 22.81
N GLN A 336 4.66 -28.09 23.54
CA GLN A 336 5.29 -29.40 23.74
C GLN A 336 5.56 -30.13 22.42
N THR A 337 4.61 -30.07 21.48
CA THR A 337 4.72 -30.74 20.17
C THR A 337 5.81 -30.08 19.31
N ILE A 338 5.84 -28.76 19.26
CA ILE A 338 6.87 -27.99 18.55
C ILE A 338 8.24 -28.30 19.15
N ARG A 339 8.42 -28.14 20.47
CA ARG A 339 9.70 -28.39 21.14
C ARG A 339 10.20 -29.81 20.95
N LYS A 340 9.32 -30.82 21.05
CA LYS A 340 9.66 -32.21 20.78
C LYS A 340 10.18 -32.39 19.36
N THR A 341 9.44 -31.86 18.37
CA THR A 341 9.80 -32.01 16.96
C THR A 341 11.10 -31.28 16.63
N LEU A 342 11.33 -30.09 17.19
CA LEU A 342 12.59 -29.35 17.04
C LEU A 342 13.77 -30.07 17.70
N ASN A 343 13.58 -30.68 18.88
CA ASN A 343 14.63 -31.49 19.52
C ASN A 343 14.98 -32.73 18.68
N ASP A 344 13.98 -33.37 18.09
CA ASP A 344 14.19 -34.50 17.17
C ASP A 344 14.97 -34.07 15.92
N LEU A 345 14.67 -32.89 15.36
CA LEU A 345 15.40 -32.30 14.23
C LEU A 345 16.85 -31.94 14.60
N ALA A 346 17.10 -31.49 15.83
CA ALA A 346 18.42 -31.13 16.33
C ALA A 346 19.29 -32.33 16.75
N GLY A 347 18.79 -33.57 16.61
CA GLY A 347 19.48 -34.76 17.09
C GLY A 347 19.67 -34.78 18.61
N GLY A 348 18.76 -34.13 19.36
CA GLY A 348 18.75 -34.12 20.83
C GLY A 348 19.80 -33.22 21.51
N LYS A 349 20.51 -32.36 20.77
CA LYS A 349 21.68 -31.61 21.28
C LYS A 349 21.43 -30.17 21.74
N SER A 350 20.22 -29.62 21.65
CA SER A 350 20.00 -28.20 21.91
C SER A 350 18.62 -27.84 22.47
N GLN A 351 18.57 -26.99 23.49
CA GLN A 351 17.39 -26.17 23.79
C GLN A 351 17.44 -24.92 22.91
N LEU A 352 16.67 -24.90 21.82
CA LEU A 352 16.76 -23.86 20.78
C LEU A 352 15.81 -22.68 21.00
N ILE A 353 14.74 -22.90 21.75
CA ILE A 353 13.75 -21.87 22.10
C ILE A 353 13.93 -21.60 23.58
N PHE A 354 14.06 -20.33 23.96
CA PHE A 354 14.25 -19.93 25.35
C PHE A 354 13.29 -20.68 26.29
N PRO A 355 13.78 -21.24 27.41
CA PRO A 355 12.89 -21.75 28.45
C PRO A 355 12.11 -20.56 28.99
N THR A 356 10.81 -20.73 29.22
CA THR A 356 9.99 -19.61 29.68
C THR A 356 9.04 -20.04 30.76
N GLU A 357 8.90 -19.14 31.72
CA GLU A 357 7.88 -19.14 32.75
C GLU A 357 6.50 -19.38 32.13
N LYS A 358 5.59 -19.96 32.92
CA LYS A 358 4.25 -20.33 32.46
C LYS A 358 3.57 -19.13 31.79
N LEU A 359 3.35 -19.20 30.47
CA LEU A 359 2.73 -18.12 29.69
C LEU A 359 1.36 -17.77 30.29
N ASN A 360 1.23 -16.54 30.79
CA ASN A 360 -0.06 -16.03 31.23
C ASN A 360 -0.84 -15.46 30.05
N VAL A 361 -1.66 -16.30 29.40
CA VAL A 361 -2.48 -15.88 28.24
C VAL A 361 -3.53 -14.82 28.58
N ALA A 362 -3.87 -14.63 29.86
CA ALA A 362 -4.78 -13.57 30.28
C ALA A 362 -4.14 -12.17 30.20
N ASP A 363 -2.81 -12.09 30.27
CA ASP A 363 -2.07 -10.86 29.99
C ASP A 363 -1.79 -10.77 28.48
N LYS A 364 -2.68 -10.08 27.76
CA LYS A 364 -2.64 -10.00 26.30
C LYS A 364 -1.33 -9.39 25.77
N GLU A 365 -0.77 -8.39 26.45
CA GLU A 365 0.45 -7.71 25.98
C GLU A 365 1.69 -8.57 26.24
N ALA A 366 1.80 -9.19 27.42
CA ALA A 366 2.86 -10.16 27.69
C ALA A 366 2.78 -11.36 26.73
N ALA A 367 1.57 -11.86 26.47
CA ALA A 367 1.34 -12.97 25.55
C ALA A 367 1.69 -12.63 24.10
N LYS A 368 1.38 -11.41 23.63
CA LYS A 368 1.79 -10.91 22.31
C LYS A 368 3.32 -10.85 22.19
N LEU A 369 4.00 -10.28 23.17
CA LEU A 369 5.46 -10.18 23.16
C LEU A 369 6.13 -11.56 23.17
N TYR A 370 5.61 -12.46 23.99
CA TYR A 370 6.05 -13.85 24.03
C TYR A 370 5.89 -14.53 22.66
N MET A 371 4.69 -14.45 22.06
CA MET A 371 4.43 -15.11 20.78
C MET A 371 5.25 -14.53 19.64
N LYS A 372 5.56 -13.22 19.67
CA LYS A 372 6.49 -12.61 18.73
C LYS A 372 7.88 -13.27 18.82
N GLN A 373 8.47 -13.30 20.02
CA GLN A 373 9.79 -13.91 20.22
C GLN A 373 9.79 -15.40 19.88
N TYR A 374 8.79 -16.14 20.35
CA TYR A 374 8.65 -17.58 20.10
C TYR A 374 8.57 -17.88 18.59
N THR A 375 7.78 -17.10 17.84
CA THR A 375 7.66 -17.23 16.39
C THR A 375 8.99 -16.93 15.70
N GLU A 376 9.71 -15.90 16.13
CA GLU A 376 11.04 -15.58 15.59
C GLU A 376 12.06 -16.69 15.85
N ASP A 377 12.11 -17.24 17.07
CA ASP A 377 13.03 -18.31 17.44
C ASP A 377 12.78 -19.57 16.59
N VAL A 378 11.52 -19.99 16.47
CA VAL A 378 11.13 -21.13 15.63
C VAL A 378 11.51 -20.88 14.17
N CYS A 379 11.16 -19.71 13.63
CA CYS A 379 11.47 -19.38 12.24
C CYS A 379 12.98 -19.27 11.98
N ASN A 380 13.77 -18.74 12.93
CA ASN A 380 15.22 -18.65 12.82
C ASN A 380 15.88 -20.01 12.82
N TYR A 381 15.39 -20.93 13.66
CA TYR A 381 15.87 -22.30 13.65
C TYR A 381 15.55 -23.01 12.33
N LEU A 382 14.30 -22.95 11.87
CA LEU A 382 13.90 -23.64 10.64
C LEU A 382 14.58 -23.07 9.39
N SER A 383 14.89 -21.76 9.35
CA SER A 383 15.63 -21.15 8.23
C SER A 383 17.09 -21.58 8.13
N GLN A 384 17.63 -22.35 9.09
CA GLN A 384 18.94 -23.00 8.94
C GLN A 384 18.89 -24.12 7.90
N PHE A 385 17.70 -24.63 7.63
CA PHE A 385 17.44 -25.61 6.61
C PHE A 385 16.99 -24.88 5.34
N SER A 386 17.55 -25.22 4.19
CA SER A 386 17.06 -24.73 2.90
C SER A 386 15.76 -25.45 2.56
N LEU A 387 14.61 -24.91 2.98
CA LEU A 387 13.31 -25.58 2.87
C LEU A 387 12.52 -25.21 1.60
N GLY A 388 13.15 -24.47 0.68
CA GLY A 388 12.58 -24.16 -0.62
C GLY A 388 11.25 -23.40 -0.48
N PRO A 389 10.13 -23.89 -1.01
CA PRO A 389 8.85 -23.18 -0.90
C PRO A 389 8.35 -22.94 0.54
N LEU A 390 8.82 -23.70 1.54
CA LEU A 390 8.48 -23.43 2.95
C LEU A 390 9.10 -22.14 3.49
N ASP A 391 10.16 -21.61 2.85
CA ASP A 391 10.80 -20.37 3.25
C ASP A 391 9.85 -19.16 3.12
N ILE A 392 8.90 -19.24 2.19
CA ILE A 392 7.82 -18.25 2.02
C ILE A 392 6.92 -18.24 3.26
N PHE A 393 6.57 -19.42 3.79
CA PHE A 393 5.72 -19.54 4.97
C PHE A 393 6.46 -19.09 6.23
N LEU A 394 7.75 -19.42 6.36
CA LEU A 394 8.59 -18.89 7.44
C LEU A 394 8.64 -17.37 7.42
N SER A 395 8.90 -16.79 6.25
CA SER A 395 8.93 -15.33 6.05
C SER A 395 7.57 -14.69 6.32
N THR A 396 6.49 -15.35 5.91
CA THR A 396 5.11 -14.92 6.22
C THR A 396 4.87 -14.90 7.74
N CYS A 397 5.25 -15.95 8.46
CA CYS A 397 5.11 -16.02 9.92
C CYS A 397 5.91 -14.90 10.61
N ARG A 398 7.14 -14.62 10.16
CA ARG A 398 7.96 -13.49 10.66
C ARG A 398 7.27 -12.16 10.41
N CYS A 399 6.72 -11.95 9.21
CA CYS A 399 6.02 -10.72 8.88
C CYS A 399 4.76 -10.52 9.75
N VAL A 400 4.02 -11.57 10.11
CA VAL A 400 2.89 -11.47 11.06
C VAL A 400 3.37 -11.23 12.50
N ALA A 401 4.43 -11.90 12.94
CA ALA A 401 4.98 -11.70 14.27
C ALA A 401 5.45 -10.26 14.48
N GLN A 402 6.16 -9.71 13.49
CA GLN A 402 6.69 -8.34 13.50
C GLN A 402 5.70 -7.28 12.99
N TRP A 403 4.56 -7.71 12.45
CA TRP A 403 3.53 -6.86 11.84
C TRP A 403 4.07 -5.92 10.74
N ILE A 404 4.79 -6.52 9.78
CA ILE A 404 5.45 -5.82 8.67
C ILE A 404 4.52 -5.74 7.46
N TRP A 405 4.15 -4.52 7.09
CA TRP A 405 3.31 -4.20 5.94
C TRP A 405 4.01 -3.18 5.04
N GLY A 406 3.86 -3.35 3.72
CA GLY A 406 4.25 -2.34 2.74
C GLY A 406 5.70 -1.90 2.81
N ARG A 407 6.61 -2.74 3.32
CA ARG A 407 7.99 -2.34 3.61
C ARG A 407 8.71 -1.93 2.33
N ASN A 408 9.20 -0.70 2.32
CA ASN A 408 9.94 -0.11 1.21
C ASN A 408 11.15 0.65 1.72
N TYR A 409 12.13 0.85 0.84
CA TYR A 409 13.22 1.78 1.10
C TYR A 409 12.67 3.21 1.22
N ASN A 410 13.27 3.96 2.14
CA ASN A 410 12.94 5.36 2.38
C ASN A 410 13.71 6.26 1.42
N PHE A 411 13.04 6.88 0.45
CA PHE A 411 13.71 7.80 -0.49
C PHE A 411 14.27 9.07 0.19
N LEU A 412 13.83 9.38 1.41
CA LEU A 412 14.30 10.50 2.22
C LEU A 412 15.46 10.14 3.17
N HIS A 413 15.94 8.90 3.14
CA HIS A 413 16.95 8.43 4.09
C HIS A 413 18.22 9.30 4.06
N ARG A 414 18.60 9.82 5.24
CA ARG A 414 19.79 10.66 5.47
C ARG A 414 19.86 11.94 4.63
N MET A 415 18.74 12.42 4.10
CA MET A 415 18.69 13.78 3.58
C MET A 415 18.92 14.80 4.70
N THR A 416 19.45 15.98 4.34
CA THR A 416 19.82 17.05 5.28
C THR A 416 18.90 18.27 5.19
N ASP A 417 17.72 18.10 4.56
CA ASP A 417 16.76 19.18 4.37
C ASP A 417 16.02 19.48 5.69
N GLU A 418 16.29 20.65 6.27
CA GLU A 418 15.72 21.10 7.55
C GLU A 418 14.21 21.40 7.47
N THR A 419 13.64 21.48 6.26
CA THR A 419 12.19 21.67 6.08
C THR A 419 11.40 20.38 6.29
N LEU A 420 12.07 19.21 6.24
CA LEU A 420 11.44 17.91 6.44
C LEU A 420 11.46 17.50 7.92
N PRO A 421 10.38 16.90 8.44
CA PRO A 421 10.37 16.33 9.78
C PRO A 421 11.52 15.32 9.94
N SER A 422 12.29 15.44 11.02
CA SER A 422 13.40 14.52 11.31
C SER A 422 12.95 13.05 11.34
N ALA A 423 11.68 12.83 11.73
CA ALA A 423 10.97 11.56 11.64
C ALA A 423 11.22 10.87 10.30
N LEU A 424 11.06 11.60 9.18
CA LEU A 424 11.14 11.10 7.81
C LEU A 424 12.56 10.74 7.35
N LEU A 425 13.60 11.25 8.00
CA LEU A 425 14.99 11.15 7.50
C LEU A 425 15.80 10.01 8.15
N LYS A 426 15.38 9.54 9.34
CA LYS A 426 16.17 8.66 10.22
C LYS A 426 16.33 7.23 9.70
N THR A 427 15.24 6.56 9.33
CA THR A 427 15.25 5.13 9.01
C THR A 427 15.52 4.89 7.53
N GLU A 428 16.22 3.79 7.23
CA GLU A 428 16.46 3.35 5.84
C GLU A 428 15.19 2.78 5.19
N MET A 429 14.25 2.29 6.01
CA MET A 429 13.02 1.65 5.57
C MET A 429 11.79 2.33 6.17
N ARG A 430 10.68 2.23 5.45
CA ARG A 430 9.33 2.66 5.85
C ARG A 430 8.35 1.53 5.63
N ASP A 431 7.35 1.46 6.50
CA ASP A 431 6.24 0.51 6.39
C ASP A 431 4.98 1.31 6.07
N PHE A 432 4.28 0.90 5.02
CA PHE A 432 3.08 1.58 4.53
C PHE A 432 1.85 0.68 4.65
N GLU A 433 0.71 1.27 4.98
CA GLU A 433 -0.57 0.57 5.17
C GLU A 433 -1.74 1.35 4.54
N ASP A 434 -2.93 0.75 4.58
CA ASP A 434 -4.16 1.34 4.04
C ASP A 434 -4.45 2.68 4.74
N ALA A 435 -4.54 3.76 3.96
CA ALA A 435 -4.87 5.09 4.48
C ALA A 435 -6.25 5.14 5.18
N GLY A 436 -7.16 4.22 4.84
CA GLY A 436 -8.44 4.03 5.50
C GLY A 436 -8.34 3.70 7.00
N LEU A 437 -7.19 3.18 7.46
CA LEU A 437 -6.89 2.95 8.88
C LEU A 437 -6.57 4.23 9.66
N LEU A 438 -6.28 5.34 8.96
CA LEU A 438 -6.05 6.65 9.56
C LEU A 438 -7.29 7.53 9.39
N LEU A 439 -7.80 7.64 8.17
CA LEU A 439 -9.06 8.29 7.84
C LEU A 439 -9.69 7.55 6.69
N ASN A 440 -10.96 7.16 6.81
CA ASN A 440 -11.67 6.47 5.74
C ASN A 440 -12.07 7.41 4.57
N SER A 441 -11.20 8.34 4.18
CA SER A 441 -11.38 9.22 3.01
C SER A 441 -10.04 9.84 2.60
N PRO A 442 -9.75 9.97 1.29
CA PRO A 442 -8.49 10.53 0.78
C PRO A 442 -8.49 12.07 0.74
N TYR A 443 -9.02 12.75 1.77
CA TYR A 443 -9.10 14.22 1.75
C TYR A 443 -7.74 14.91 1.64
N ILE A 444 -6.72 14.41 2.34
CA ILE A 444 -5.45 15.14 2.47
C ILE A 444 -4.69 15.26 1.15
N SER A 445 -4.78 14.25 0.27
CA SER A 445 -4.16 14.34 -1.05
C SER A 445 -4.77 15.50 -1.84
N VAL A 446 -6.11 15.59 -1.93
CA VAL A 446 -6.76 16.63 -2.73
C VAL A 446 -6.71 18.02 -2.11
N LEU A 447 -6.45 18.14 -0.80
CA LEU A 447 -6.36 19.42 -0.09
C LEU A 447 -5.01 20.14 -0.23
N ARG A 448 -4.06 19.57 -0.98
CA ARG A 448 -2.84 20.27 -1.41
C ARG A 448 -3.21 21.60 -2.07
N LYS A 449 -2.66 22.71 -1.56
CA LYS A 449 -2.95 24.07 -2.06
C LYS A 449 -2.69 24.19 -3.56
N GLU A 450 -1.69 23.46 -4.05
CA GLU A 450 -1.26 23.48 -5.44
C GLU A 450 -2.30 22.88 -6.40
N ARG A 451 -3.22 22.02 -5.91
CA ARG A 451 -4.34 21.49 -6.71
C ARG A 451 -5.50 22.47 -6.83
N ASN A 452 -5.57 23.48 -5.96
CA ASN A 452 -6.59 24.54 -5.97
C ASN A 452 -8.01 23.98 -6.20
N ILE A 453 -8.44 23.02 -5.39
CA ILE A 453 -9.75 22.37 -5.52
C ILE A 453 -10.85 23.31 -5.06
N ASP A 454 -11.87 23.50 -5.91
CA ASP A 454 -13.03 24.36 -5.63
C ASP A 454 -14.21 23.57 -5.06
N LEU A 455 -14.37 22.31 -5.47
CA LEU A 455 -15.45 21.42 -5.04
C LEU A 455 -14.93 20.00 -4.80
N ILE A 456 -15.31 19.43 -3.66
CA ILE A 456 -15.06 18.04 -3.31
C ILE A 456 -16.40 17.29 -3.27
N ILE A 457 -16.50 16.22 -4.06
CA ILE A 457 -17.59 15.25 -3.98
C ILE A 457 -17.03 14.04 -3.22
N SER A 458 -17.44 13.89 -1.96
CA SER A 458 -17.01 12.76 -1.12
C SER A 458 -18.08 11.66 -1.12
N LEU A 459 -17.70 10.47 -1.57
CA LEU A 459 -18.52 9.28 -1.55
C LEU A 459 -18.11 8.41 -0.36
N ASP A 460 -19.03 8.21 0.58
CA ASP A 460 -18.85 7.30 1.70
C ASP A 460 -19.54 5.95 1.44
N PHE A 461 -18.78 4.88 1.65
CA PHE A 461 -19.14 3.48 1.48
C PHE A 461 -18.98 2.67 2.77
N SER A 462 -18.91 3.37 3.91
CA SER A 462 -18.92 2.77 5.24
C SER A 462 -20.22 2.02 5.46
N GLU A 463 -20.18 0.98 6.29
CA GLU A 463 -21.40 0.24 6.66
C GLU A 463 -22.22 0.99 7.72
N GLY A 464 -21.56 1.79 8.55
CA GLY A 464 -22.16 2.62 9.59
C GLY A 464 -22.52 4.03 9.12
N ASP A 465 -22.87 4.89 10.08
CA ASP A 465 -23.18 6.29 9.81
C ASP A 465 -21.93 7.03 9.28
N PRO A 466 -21.98 7.63 8.08
CA PRO A 466 -20.85 8.32 7.47
C PRO A 466 -20.38 9.58 8.23
N PHE A 467 -21.15 10.05 9.22
CA PHE A 467 -20.83 11.25 10.01
C PHE A 467 -20.48 10.94 11.47
N MET A 468 -20.52 9.67 11.89
CA MET A 468 -20.09 9.26 13.23
C MET A 468 -18.60 8.93 13.19
N VAL A 469 -17.78 9.90 13.66
CA VAL A 469 -16.32 9.74 13.86
C VAL A 469 -16.04 8.96 15.13
#